data_AF-B8IA54-F1
#
_entry.id   AF-B8IA54-F1
#
_cell.length_a   1.000
_cell.length_b   1.000
_cell.length_c   1.000
_cell.angle_alpha   90.00
_cell.angle_beta   90.00
_cell.angle_gamma   90.00
#
_symmetry.space_group_name_H-M   'P 1'
#
loop_
_entity.id
_entity.type
_entity.pdbx_description
1 polymer ?
#
loop_
_entity_poly.entity_id
_entity_poly.type
_entity_poly.pdbx_seq_one_letter_code
_entity_poly.pdbx_strand_id
1 'polypeptide(L)'
;MIGEELHRALVAPEIQIAAACDNVELVSVLEEAPAYGCPLQPCRGAVEACQAKDVFSAIHTEASDPTHSASVQIPRMSTALLPLANGRVGGHSTAMELREILERIERRLEATGLSERAASEKAGKPDAIRNLRRALEKDGRQGVSTATLNALAPVLGTTSVWLFAGAGPEEPAKAPSSGSTSISSAAGGEEIVQATQPAVRVLYGGFVEAGSYREISEFIDVPPEDIFLPPDSEYPRVQQVAFDVRGDSMNALTPRPILRGDRVVALDFEGLHGRVALHTGMVVIVQQSREGGHLVERSVKQLEVYEDRYEFHPRSTVSRYKPIVVPHSMEADDGREVRILAWARSVLNKL
;
A
#
# COMPACT_ATOMS: atom_id res chain seq x y z
N MET A 1 -55.00 -2.15 -27.27
CA MET A 1 -54.01 -2.67 -28.25
C MET A 1 -52.61 -2.33 -27.77
N ILE A 2 -52.15 -3.03 -26.75
CA ILE A 2 -50.76 -3.05 -26.27
C ILE A 2 -50.56 -4.48 -25.78
N GLY A 3 -49.85 -5.28 -26.54
CA GLY A 3 -49.67 -6.70 -26.23
C GLY A 3 -49.23 -7.49 -27.44
N GLU A 4 -48.01 -7.22 -27.94
CA GLU A 4 -47.27 -8.15 -28.82
C GLU A 4 -45.79 -7.71 -29.04
N GLU A 5 -45.12 -7.18 -28.02
CA GLU A 5 -43.69 -6.79 -28.10
C GLU A 5 -42.83 -7.44 -27.00
N LEU A 6 -43.09 -8.70 -26.66
CA LEU A 6 -42.29 -9.45 -25.67
C LEU A 6 -41.93 -10.89 -26.11
N HIS A 7 -41.78 -11.13 -27.43
CA HIS A 7 -41.40 -12.46 -27.94
C HIS A 7 -40.36 -12.47 -29.07
N ARG A 8 -39.41 -11.53 -29.05
CA ARG A 8 -38.30 -11.50 -30.03
C ARG A 8 -36.94 -11.15 -29.40
N ALA A 9 -36.51 -11.90 -28.38
CA ALA A 9 -35.16 -11.71 -27.80
C ALA A 9 -34.51 -12.99 -27.24
N LEU A 10 -34.90 -14.20 -27.70
CA LEU A 10 -34.27 -15.45 -27.28
C LEU A 10 -34.04 -16.40 -28.46
N VAL A 11 -33.06 -16.08 -29.32
CA VAL A 11 -32.31 -17.10 -30.10
C VAL A 11 -30.91 -16.52 -30.37
N ALA A 12 -29.90 -17.00 -29.65
CA ALA A 12 -28.49 -16.83 -30.02
C ALA A 12 -28.03 -18.11 -30.72
N PRO A 13 -27.26 -18.04 -31.83
CA PRO A 13 -26.72 -19.22 -32.48
C PRO A 13 -25.45 -19.72 -31.78
N GLU A 14 -25.37 -21.05 -31.61
CA GLU A 14 -24.19 -21.80 -31.23
C GLU A 14 -23.04 -21.57 -32.23
N ILE A 15 -21.88 -21.12 -31.73
CA ILE A 15 -20.65 -21.05 -32.51
C ILE A 15 -19.81 -22.29 -32.20
N GLN A 16 -19.71 -23.16 -33.20
CA GLN A 16 -18.75 -24.26 -33.26
C GLN A 16 -17.34 -23.68 -33.44
N ILE A 17 -16.42 -23.99 -32.53
CA ILE A 17 -14.98 -23.80 -32.75
C ILE A 17 -14.38 -25.18 -33.04
N ALA A 18 -14.15 -25.40 -34.33
CA ALA A 18 -13.38 -26.51 -34.86
C ALA A 18 -11.88 -26.25 -34.71
N ALA A 19 -11.14 -27.36 -34.60
CA ALA A 19 -9.71 -27.46 -34.41
C ALA A 19 -8.87 -26.76 -35.49
N ALA A 20 -7.75 -26.18 -35.06
CA ALA A 20 -6.56 -26.02 -35.88
C ALA A 20 -5.33 -26.21 -34.97
N CYS A 21 -4.77 -27.42 -35.04
CA CYS A 21 -3.38 -27.66 -34.70
C CYS A 21 -2.53 -26.98 -35.78
N ASP A 22 -1.52 -26.20 -35.40
CA ASP A 22 -0.28 -26.17 -36.18
C ASP A 22 0.94 -25.79 -35.33
N ASN A 23 1.91 -26.68 -35.46
CA ASN A 23 3.34 -26.66 -35.14
C ASN A 23 3.99 -25.31 -34.84
N VAL A 24 4.62 -25.21 -33.66
CA VAL A 24 5.74 -24.27 -33.43
C VAL A 24 6.97 -25.10 -33.07
N GLU A 25 7.94 -25.08 -33.97
CA GLU A 25 9.26 -25.67 -33.84
C GLU A 25 10.06 -24.97 -32.72
N LEU A 26 10.57 -25.77 -31.78
CA LEU A 26 11.59 -25.37 -30.82
C LEU A 26 12.95 -25.32 -31.52
N VAL A 27 13.32 -24.15 -32.03
CA VAL A 27 14.70 -23.86 -32.42
C VAL A 27 15.51 -23.59 -31.14
N SER A 28 16.37 -24.54 -30.79
CA SER A 28 17.37 -24.39 -29.74
C SER A 28 18.59 -23.66 -30.32
N VAL A 29 18.81 -22.43 -29.86
CA VAL A 29 20.06 -21.70 -30.12
C VAL A 29 21.08 -22.17 -29.08
N LEU A 30 21.99 -23.02 -29.56
CA LEU A 30 23.32 -23.24 -28.98
C LEU A 30 24.16 -22.00 -29.26
N GLU A 31 24.61 -21.28 -28.22
CA GLU A 31 25.84 -20.49 -28.32
C GLU A 31 26.73 -20.66 -27.09
N GLU A 32 28.02 -20.68 -27.40
CA GLU A 32 29.15 -21.25 -26.70
C GLU A 32 29.63 -20.42 -25.51
N ALA A 33 30.06 -21.08 -24.43
CA ALA A 33 30.89 -20.50 -23.38
C ALA A 33 32.28 -21.16 -23.39
N PRO A 34 33.39 -20.38 -23.37
CA PRO A 34 34.73 -20.93 -23.49
C PRO A 34 35.33 -21.46 -22.18
N ALA A 35 36.28 -22.36 -22.38
CA ALA A 35 36.92 -23.26 -21.45
C ALA A 35 37.84 -22.59 -20.40
N TYR A 36 37.66 -23.01 -19.15
CA TYR A 36 38.69 -23.20 -18.10
C TYR A 36 38.09 -24.26 -17.15
N GLY A 37 38.66 -25.40 -16.78
CA GLY A 37 40.03 -25.88 -16.82
C GLY A 37 40.45 -26.39 -15.43
N CYS A 38 39.88 -27.49 -14.91
CA CYS A 38 40.56 -28.50 -14.06
C CYS A 38 39.60 -29.59 -13.51
N PRO A 39 40.12 -30.81 -13.20
CA PRO A 39 39.37 -32.06 -13.33
C PRO A 39 38.71 -32.55 -12.05
N LEU A 40 37.51 -33.13 -12.19
CA LEU A 40 36.87 -33.99 -11.20
C LEU A 40 37.37 -35.43 -11.33
N GLN A 41 37.75 -36.03 -10.20
CA GLN A 41 37.94 -37.49 -10.06
C GLN A 41 36.58 -38.22 -10.13
N PRO A 42 36.52 -39.42 -10.73
CA PRO A 42 35.27 -40.17 -10.88
C PRO A 42 35.02 -41.12 -9.70
N CYS A 43 33.90 -40.95 -9.00
CA CYS A 43 33.32 -41.99 -8.15
C CYS A 43 32.42 -42.89 -9.00
N ARG A 44 32.87 -44.14 -9.19
CA ARG A 44 32.11 -45.26 -9.74
C ARG A 44 30.87 -45.53 -8.88
N GLY A 45 29.70 -45.53 -9.51
CA GLY A 45 28.47 -46.14 -8.99
C GLY A 45 27.72 -46.76 -10.17
N ALA A 46 27.63 -48.08 -10.18
CA ALA A 46 27.04 -48.87 -11.25
C ALA A 46 25.55 -48.57 -11.42
N VAL A 47 25.13 -48.31 -12.67
CA VAL A 47 23.74 -48.33 -13.10
C VAL A 47 23.56 -49.61 -13.89
N GLU A 48 22.92 -50.62 -13.28
CA GLU A 48 22.46 -51.80 -13.99
C GLU A 48 21.13 -51.48 -14.67
N ALA A 49 21.14 -51.64 -15.99
CA ALA A 49 19.97 -51.60 -16.83
C ALA A 49 19.23 -52.95 -16.74
N CYS A 50 17.94 -52.92 -16.40
CA CYS A 50 17.05 -54.05 -16.63
C CYS A 50 16.09 -53.72 -17.78
N GLN A 51 16.09 -54.62 -18.76
CA GLN A 51 15.35 -54.55 -20.01
C GLN A 51 13.86 -54.74 -19.80
N ALA A 52 13.07 -54.01 -20.58
CA ALA A 52 11.66 -54.28 -20.81
C ALA A 52 11.50 -55.45 -21.79
N LYS A 53 10.74 -56.47 -21.41
CA LYS A 53 9.70 -57.12 -22.24
C LYS A 53 9.02 -58.28 -21.52
N ASP A 54 7.69 -58.23 -21.61
CA ASP A 54 6.69 -59.28 -21.62
C ASP A 54 6.53 -60.20 -20.40
N VAL A 55 5.30 -60.27 -19.89
CA VAL A 55 4.44 -61.46 -19.98
C VAL A 55 3.06 -61.11 -19.41
N PHE A 56 2.06 -61.10 -20.30
CA PHE A 56 0.65 -61.28 -19.97
C PHE A 56 0.45 -62.65 -19.30
N SER A 57 -0.21 -62.72 -18.14
CA SER A 57 -1.44 -63.54 -17.94
C SER A 57 -1.85 -63.74 -16.47
N ALA A 58 -3.15 -63.55 -16.26
CA ALA A 58 -4.08 -64.35 -15.45
C ALA A 58 -4.29 -64.11 -13.92
N ILE A 59 -5.43 -63.48 -13.64
CA ILE A 59 -6.59 -63.94 -12.82
C ILE A 59 -6.31 -64.45 -11.38
N HIS A 60 -6.74 -63.69 -10.36
CA HIS A 60 -7.94 -64.03 -9.55
C HIS A 60 -8.28 -62.94 -8.52
N THR A 61 -9.60 -62.78 -8.38
CA THR A 61 -10.40 -62.11 -7.37
C THR A 61 -9.87 -62.19 -5.93
N GLU A 62 -9.85 -61.07 -5.21
CA GLU A 62 -10.26 -61.03 -3.79
C GLU A 62 -10.63 -59.59 -3.37
N ALA A 63 -11.66 -59.52 -2.55
CA ALA A 63 -12.31 -58.31 -2.06
C ALA A 63 -11.55 -57.67 -0.89
N SER A 64 -11.96 -56.44 -0.54
CA SER A 64 -11.80 -55.74 0.75
C SER A 64 -10.73 -54.65 0.79
N ASP A 65 -11.13 -53.38 0.55
CA ASP A 65 -10.99 -52.28 1.53
C ASP A 65 -11.47 -50.93 0.96
N PRO A 66 -12.47 -50.25 1.57
CA PRO A 66 -12.82 -48.87 1.21
C PRO A 66 -12.28 -47.90 2.26
N THR A 67 -10.96 -47.77 2.38
CA THR A 67 -10.34 -46.67 3.14
C THR A 67 -9.07 -46.17 2.47
N HIS A 68 -9.21 -45.57 1.29
CA HIS A 68 -8.21 -44.63 0.80
C HIS A 68 -8.91 -43.31 0.47
N SER A 69 -9.01 -42.45 1.49
CA SER A 69 -9.23 -41.03 1.33
C SER A 69 -8.01 -40.47 0.59
N ALA A 70 -8.10 -40.35 -0.72
CA ALA A 70 -7.14 -39.59 -1.51
C ALA A 70 -7.32 -38.11 -1.16
N SER A 71 -6.60 -37.65 -0.13
CA SER A 71 -6.46 -36.23 0.16
C SER A 71 -5.64 -35.60 -0.94
N VAL A 72 -6.31 -34.91 -1.88
CA VAL A 72 -5.66 -33.98 -2.79
C VAL A 72 -5.14 -32.82 -1.92
N GLN A 73 -3.83 -32.83 -1.63
CA GLN A 73 -3.16 -31.67 -1.05
C GLN A 73 -3.12 -30.57 -2.11
N ILE A 74 -4.09 -29.66 -2.04
CA ILE A 74 -4.01 -28.38 -2.73
C ILE A 74 -2.97 -27.56 -1.95
N PRO A 75 -1.86 -27.10 -2.56
CA PRO A 75 -0.89 -26.26 -1.89
C PRO A 75 -1.57 -24.94 -1.48
N ARG A 76 -1.68 -24.72 -0.17
CA ARG A 76 -2.23 -23.47 0.39
C ARG A 76 -1.07 -22.53 0.62
N MET A 77 -0.94 -21.53 -0.24
CA MET A 77 0.08 -20.50 -0.13
C MET A 77 -0.27 -19.53 1.01
N SER A 78 0.67 -19.24 1.91
CA SER A 78 0.57 -18.07 2.79
C SER A 78 0.90 -16.84 1.95
N THR A 79 -0.07 -15.96 1.76
CA THR A 79 0.15 -14.69 1.08
C THR A 79 0.18 -13.61 2.14
N ALA A 80 1.34 -12.99 2.36
CA ALA A 80 1.38 -11.70 3.04
C ALA A 80 0.95 -10.63 2.03
N LEU A 81 -0.25 -10.05 2.20
CA LEU A 81 -0.66 -8.85 1.48
C LEU A 81 0.03 -7.63 2.10
N LEU A 82 1.34 -7.57 1.87
CA LEU A 82 2.14 -6.37 2.09
C LEU A 82 2.12 -5.58 0.77
N PRO A 83 1.91 -4.26 0.78
CA PRO A 83 2.15 -3.47 -0.41
C PRO A 83 3.63 -3.67 -0.77
N LEU A 84 3.88 -4.24 -1.95
CA LEU A 84 5.23 -4.48 -2.47
C LEU A 84 5.97 -3.15 -2.51
N ALA A 85 6.77 -2.88 -1.48
CA ALA A 85 7.71 -1.78 -1.45
C ALA A 85 8.93 -2.19 -2.29
N ASN A 86 8.75 -2.27 -3.61
CA ASN A 86 9.87 -2.26 -4.54
C ASN A 86 9.46 -1.59 -5.86
N GLY A 87 9.40 -0.28 -5.78
CA GLY A 87 9.65 0.58 -6.92
C GLY A 87 10.51 1.72 -6.42
N ARG A 88 11.81 1.69 -6.72
CA ARG A 88 12.54 2.95 -6.96
C ARG A 88 11.88 3.61 -8.16
N VAL A 89 10.72 4.22 -7.95
CA VAL A 89 10.12 5.14 -8.91
C VAL A 89 10.88 6.44 -8.72
N GLY A 90 12.10 6.50 -9.27
CA GLY A 90 12.50 7.77 -9.83
C GLY A 90 11.43 8.09 -10.86
N GLY A 91 10.52 9.02 -10.55
CA GLY A 91 9.50 9.47 -11.48
C GLY A 91 10.17 10.10 -12.69
N HIS A 92 10.55 9.28 -13.67
CA HIS A 92 11.16 9.71 -14.91
C HIS A 92 9.99 10.16 -15.80
N SER A 93 9.60 11.41 -15.62
CA SER A 93 8.71 12.09 -16.55
C SER A 93 9.41 12.15 -17.91
N THR A 94 8.76 11.59 -18.92
CA THR A 94 9.16 11.66 -20.32
C THR A 94 9.37 13.12 -20.75
N ALA A 95 10.26 13.37 -21.72
CA ALA A 95 10.52 14.72 -22.25
C ALA A 95 9.25 15.44 -22.75
N MET A 96 8.21 14.67 -23.10
CA MET A 96 6.88 15.14 -23.48
C MET A 96 6.18 15.93 -22.36
N GLU A 97 6.34 15.52 -21.11
CA GLU A 97 5.76 16.19 -19.92
C GLU A 97 6.38 17.58 -19.67
N LEU A 98 7.67 17.76 -19.96
CA LEU A 98 8.35 19.03 -19.70
C LEU A 98 7.88 20.16 -20.64
N ARG A 99 7.57 19.80 -21.89
CA ARG A 99 7.03 20.75 -22.87
C ARG A 99 5.66 21.25 -22.42
N GLU A 100 4.77 20.35 -22.02
CA GLU A 100 3.43 20.72 -21.55
C GLU A 100 3.46 21.58 -20.28
N ILE A 101 4.36 21.26 -19.34
CA ILE A 101 4.56 22.07 -18.13
C ILE A 101 5.01 23.49 -18.50
N LEU A 102 5.95 23.64 -19.46
CA LEU A 102 6.42 24.94 -19.92
C LEU A 102 5.30 25.75 -20.59
N GLU A 103 4.52 25.15 -21.47
CA GLU A 103 3.38 25.81 -22.13
C GLU A 103 2.35 26.32 -21.11
N ARG A 104 2.08 25.56 -20.04
CA ARG A 104 1.18 26.00 -18.96
C ARG A 104 1.76 27.16 -18.16
N ILE A 105 3.07 27.15 -17.89
CA ILE A 105 3.76 28.26 -17.22
C ILE A 105 3.68 29.53 -18.08
N GLU A 106 3.95 29.43 -19.39
CA GLU A 106 3.90 30.54 -20.34
C GLU A 106 2.50 31.15 -20.41
N ARG A 107 1.46 30.32 -20.52
CA ARG A 107 0.06 30.77 -20.47
C ARG A 107 -0.26 31.58 -19.22
N ARG A 108 0.26 31.17 -18.05
CA ARG A 108 0.04 31.89 -16.79
C ARG A 108 0.88 33.16 -16.68
N LEU A 109 2.09 33.19 -17.24
CA LEU A 109 2.89 34.41 -17.31
C LEU A 109 2.19 35.47 -18.15
N GLU A 110 1.61 35.08 -19.28
CA GLU A 110 0.78 35.97 -20.12
C GLU A 110 -0.44 36.48 -19.36
N ALA A 111 -1.19 35.59 -18.70
CA ALA A 111 -2.38 35.98 -17.94
C ALA A 111 -2.08 36.91 -16.76
N THR A 112 -0.92 36.72 -16.11
CA THR A 112 -0.50 37.54 -14.95
C THR A 112 0.28 38.79 -15.33
N GLY A 113 0.68 38.93 -16.61
CA GLY A 113 1.52 40.03 -17.09
C GLY A 113 2.93 40.04 -16.48
N LEU A 114 3.40 38.92 -15.94
CA LEU A 114 4.73 38.81 -15.34
C LEU A 114 5.75 38.34 -16.38
N SER A 115 6.95 38.91 -16.35
CA SER A 115 8.08 38.36 -17.11
C SER A 115 8.63 37.10 -16.42
N GLU A 116 9.21 36.18 -17.20
CA GLU A 116 9.81 34.94 -16.68
C GLU A 116 10.81 35.21 -15.55
N ARG A 117 11.60 36.27 -15.70
CA ARG A 117 12.60 36.70 -14.72
C ARG A 117 11.93 37.21 -13.45
N ALA A 118 10.92 38.08 -13.58
CA ALA A 118 10.19 38.60 -12.43
C ALA A 118 9.47 37.49 -11.65
N ALA A 119 8.91 36.50 -12.36
CA ALA A 119 8.28 35.35 -11.73
C ALA A 119 9.29 34.46 -10.98
N SER A 120 10.44 34.18 -11.60
CA SER A 120 11.51 33.38 -10.98
C SER A 120 12.13 34.06 -9.76
N GLU A 121 12.35 35.37 -9.83
CA GLU A 121 12.85 36.20 -8.71
C GLU A 121 11.85 36.22 -7.55
N LYS A 122 10.55 36.45 -7.83
CA LYS A 122 9.49 36.40 -6.80
C LYS A 122 9.32 35.02 -6.16
N ALA A 123 9.62 33.95 -6.89
CA ALA A 123 9.57 32.57 -6.37
C ALA A 123 10.81 32.18 -5.55
N GLY A 124 11.81 33.07 -5.41
CA GLY A 124 13.06 32.78 -4.69
C GLY A 124 13.96 31.76 -5.38
N LYS A 125 13.71 31.46 -6.67
CA LYS A 125 14.50 30.54 -7.49
C LYS A 125 14.91 31.25 -8.79
N PRO A 126 16.01 32.04 -8.77
CA PRO A 126 16.47 32.72 -9.97
C PRO A 126 16.76 31.71 -11.09
N ASP A 127 16.43 32.09 -12.31
CA ASP A 127 16.61 31.27 -13.52
C ASP A 127 15.82 29.95 -13.59
N ALA A 128 14.84 29.71 -12.70
CA ALA A 128 14.05 28.49 -12.72
C ALA A 128 13.44 28.20 -14.10
N ILE A 129 12.65 29.14 -14.65
CA ILE A 129 11.95 28.97 -15.93
C ILE A 129 12.95 28.87 -17.10
N ARG A 130 14.03 29.67 -17.06
CA ARG A 130 15.10 29.61 -18.07
C ARG A 130 15.80 28.25 -18.10
N ASN A 131 16.04 27.66 -16.94
CA ASN A 131 16.65 26.33 -16.82
C ASN A 131 15.72 25.24 -17.35
N LEU A 132 14.39 25.39 -17.21
CA LEU A 132 13.42 24.47 -17.80
C LEU A 132 13.45 24.52 -19.34
N ARG A 133 13.50 25.73 -19.92
CA ARG A 133 13.62 25.91 -21.37
C ARG A 133 14.91 25.29 -21.92
N ARG A 134 16.04 25.52 -21.24
CA ARG A 134 17.33 24.89 -21.59
C ARG A 134 17.32 23.37 -21.43
N ALA A 135 16.56 22.85 -20.48
CA ALA A 135 16.42 21.41 -20.28
C ALA A 135 15.59 20.75 -21.39
N LEU A 136 14.64 21.46 -21.99
CA LEU A 136 13.89 20.98 -23.16
C LEU A 136 14.76 20.90 -24.43
N GLU A 137 15.68 21.84 -24.63
CA GLU A 137 16.58 21.87 -25.81
C GLU A 137 17.69 20.80 -25.76
N LYS A 138 18.06 20.35 -24.56
CA LYS A 138 19.09 19.33 -24.35
C LYS A 138 18.40 18.00 -24.10
N ASP A 139 18.40 17.12 -25.10
CA ASP A 139 17.77 15.78 -25.18
C ASP A 139 18.18 14.74 -24.09
N GLY A 140 18.57 15.16 -22.89
CA GLY A 140 19.11 14.30 -21.85
C GLY A 140 18.83 14.72 -20.40
N ARG A 141 17.91 15.67 -20.14
CA ARG A 141 17.45 15.96 -18.76
C ARG A 141 15.97 15.68 -18.59
N GLN A 142 15.66 14.70 -17.74
CA GLN A 142 14.30 14.29 -17.40
C GLN A 142 13.76 15.09 -16.22
N GLY A 143 12.65 15.77 -16.46
CA GLY A 143 11.72 16.19 -15.42
C GLY A 143 12.01 17.51 -14.73
N VAL A 144 10.92 18.07 -14.19
CA VAL A 144 10.91 19.25 -13.35
C VAL A 144 10.85 18.81 -11.88
N SER A 145 11.60 19.47 -10.99
CA SER A 145 11.44 19.22 -9.55
C SER A 145 10.10 19.76 -9.05
N THR A 146 9.34 18.96 -8.31
CA THR A 146 8.09 19.36 -7.64
C THR A 146 8.29 20.57 -6.71
N ALA A 147 9.46 20.68 -6.07
CA ALA A 147 9.81 21.83 -5.25
C ALA A 147 9.95 23.14 -6.06
N THR A 148 10.28 23.06 -7.34
CA THR A 148 10.32 24.25 -8.22
C THR A 148 8.92 24.67 -8.65
N LEU A 149 8.04 23.72 -8.96
CA LEU A 149 6.64 24.02 -9.24
C LEU A 149 5.89 24.60 -8.04
N ASN A 150 6.11 24.06 -6.84
CA ASN A 150 5.50 24.58 -5.61
C ASN A 150 5.90 26.03 -5.31
N ALA A 151 7.13 26.44 -5.68
CA ALA A 151 7.60 27.82 -5.51
C ALA A 151 7.01 28.77 -6.56
N LEU A 152 6.84 28.31 -7.81
CA LEU A 152 6.29 29.12 -8.90
C LEU A 152 4.75 29.27 -8.83
N ALA A 153 4.05 28.23 -8.40
CA ALA A 153 2.58 28.18 -8.32
C ALA A 153 1.94 29.42 -7.66
N PRO A 154 2.33 29.86 -6.44
CA PRO A 154 1.73 31.03 -5.81
C PRO A 154 2.02 32.34 -6.56
N VAL A 155 3.18 32.46 -7.19
CA VAL A 155 3.56 33.66 -7.98
C VAL A 155 2.74 33.77 -9.26
N LEU A 156 2.43 32.63 -9.87
CA LEU A 156 1.61 32.52 -11.09
C LEU A 156 0.10 32.49 -10.80
N GLY A 157 -0.29 32.58 -9.52
CA GLY A 157 -1.69 32.53 -9.09
C GLY A 157 -2.38 31.22 -9.46
N THR A 158 -1.67 30.09 -9.39
CA THR A 158 -2.18 28.76 -9.72
C THR A 158 -1.73 27.72 -8.68
N THR A 159 -2.02 26.45 -8.91
CA THR A 159 -1.57 25.34 -8.06
C THR A 159 -0.48 24.53 -8.74
N SER A 160 0.42 23.92 -7.96
CA SER A 160 1.47 23.06 -8.50
C SER A 160 0.91 21.80 -9.18
N VAL A 161 -0.24 21.31 -8.69
CA VAL A 161 -0.97 20.19 -9.29
C VAL A 161 -1.46 20.55 -10.70
N TRP A 162 -1.99 21.76 -10.90
CA TRP A 162 -2.42 22.22 -12.22
C TRP A 162 -1.24 22.43 -13.16
N LEU A 163 -0.13 23.02 -12.69
CA LEU A 163 1.09 23.16 -13.50
C LEU A 163 1.62 21.79 -13.94
N PHE A 164 1.62 20.80 -13.05
CA PHE A 164 2.15 19.46 -13.31
C PHE A 164 1.22 18.63 -14.21
N ALA A 165 -0.06 18.48 -13.86
CA ALA A 165 -0.96 17.53 -14.50
C ALA A 165 -2.08 18.18 -15.35
N GLY A 166 -2.23 19.50 -15.32
CA GLY A 166 -3.33 20.21 -15.99
C GLY A 166 -4.71 19.93 -15.35
N ALA A 167 -4.73 19.19 -14.24
CA ALA A 167 -5.94 18.78 -13.54
C ALA A 167 -6.21 19.68 -12.33
N GLY A 168 -7.45 20.15 -12.20
CA GLY A 168 -7.92 20.97 -11.07
C GLY A 168 -8.23 22.42 -11.45
N PRO A 169 -8.70 23.24 -10.48
CA PRO A 169 -9.01 24.64 -10.73
C PRO A 169 -7.73 25.44 -11.03
N GLU A 170 -7.73 26.17 -12.15
CA GLU A 170 -6.60 26.97 -12.64
C GLU A 170 -6.24 28.11 -11.68
N GLU A 171 -7.25 28.68 -11.01
CA GLU A 171 -7.08 29.67 -9.95
C GLU A 171 -7.32 29.02 -8.58
N PRO A 172 -6.45 29.26 -7.59
CA PRO A 172 -6.76 28.88 -6.22
C PRO A 172 -7.99 29.69 -5.79
N ALA A 173 -9.07 29.01 -5.42
CA ALA A 173 -10.30 29.65 -4.97
C ALA A 173 -9.97 30.74 -3.95
N LYS A 174 -10.20 32.01 -4.34
CA LYS A 174 -9.96 33.19 -3.51
C LYS A 174 -10.71 33.03 -2.19
N ALA A 175 -9.98 32.78 -1.11
CA ALA A 175 -10.57 32.73 0.22
C ALA A 175 -11.33 34.05 0.49
N PRO A 176 -12.55 34.01 1.06
CA PRO A 176 -13.27 35.23 1.40
C PRO A 176 -12.48 36.01 2.46
N SER A 177 -11.95 37.16 2.05
CA SER A 177 -11.35 38.15 2.94
C SER A 177 -12.43 38.74 3.84
N SER A 178 -12.66 38.14 5.01
CA SER A 178 -13.43 38.78 6.08
C SER A 178 -12.54 39.80 6.79
N GLY A 179 -13.04 41.03 6.86
CA GLY A 179 -12.32 42.23 7.24
C GLY A 179 -11.61 42.16 8.59
N SER A 180 -10.36 42.58 8.58
CA SER A 180 -9.60 43.01 9.74
C SER A 180 -10.24 44.27 10.33
N THR A 181 -11.09 44.11 11.34
CA THR A 181 -11.35 45.19 12.30
C THR A 181 -10.37 45.02 13.45
N SER A 182 -9.36 45.88 13.48
CA SER A 182 -8.43 46.04 14.58
C SER A 182 -9.17 46.51 15.83
N ILE A 183 -9.24 45.69 16.87
CA ILE A 183 -9.52 46.16 18.22
C ILE A 183 -8.44 45.61 19.14
N SER A 184 -7.58 46.51 19.58
CA SER A 184 -6.63 46.30 20.66
C SER A 184 -7.39 45.98 21.95
N SER A 185 -7.01 44.91 22.64
CA SER A 185 -7.21 44.85 24.09
C SER A 185 -6.20 43.90 24.71
N ALA A 186 -5.33 44.49 25.53
CA ALA A 186 -4.40 43.79 26.40
C ALA A 186 -5.15 43.33 27.66
N ALA A 187 -5.21 42.02 27.91
CA ALA A 187 -5.30 41.41 29.23
C ALA A 187 -5.17 39.89 29.09
N GLY A 188 -4.22 39.29 29.82
CA GLY A 188 -3.95 37.86 29.78
C GLY A 188 -5.17 37.02 30.16
N GLY A 189 -5.61 36.20 29.22
CA GLY A 189 -6.58 35.14 29.36
C GLY A 189 -6.34 34.19 28.19
N GLU A 190 -6.31 32.89 28.45
CA GLU A 190 -6.05 31.86 27.43
C GLU A 190 -6.88 32.15 26.17
N GLU A 191 -6.18 32.56 25.11
CA GLU A 191 -6.77 32.90 23.84
C GLU A 191 -7.32 31.62 23.23
N ILE A 192 -8.65 31.50 23.19
CA ILE A 192 -9.35 30.40 22.52
C ILE A 192 -9.13 30.60 21.02
N VAL A 193 -7.99 30.11 20.52
CA VAL A 193 -7.71 30.04 19.08
C VAL A 193 -8.69 29.00 18.50
N GLN A 194 -9.69 29.46 17.75
CA GLN A 194 -10.60 28.56 17.04
C GLN A 194 -9.79 27.65 16.12
N ALA A 195 -9.94 26.33 16.32
CA ALA A 195 -9.36 25.34 15.43
C ALA A 195 -9.87 25.59 14.01
N THR A 196 -8.96 25.99 13.11
CA THR A 196 -9.28 26.33 11.72
C THR A 196 -9.60 25.09 10.87
N GLN A 197 -9.34 23.89 11.41
CA GLN A 197 -9.54 22.64 10.69
C GLN A 197 -10.87 21.99 11.07
N PRO A 198 -11.68 21.55 10.09
CA PRO A 198 -12.92 20.83 10.38
C PRO A 198 -12.58 19.49 11.05
N ALA A 199 -13.28 19.17 12.14
CA ALA A 199 -13.15 17.88 12.78
C ALA A 199 -13.57 16.76 11.82
N VAL A 200 -12.83 15.65 11.83
CA VAL A 200 -13.09 14.48 11.00
C VAL A 200 -13.61 13.36 11.88
N ARG A 201 -14.58 12.60 11.34
CA ARG A 201 -15.11 11.41 11.99
C ARG A 201 -14.05 10.31 12.01
N VAL A 202 -13.78 9.78 13.20
CA VAL A 202 -12.90 8.63 13.41
C VAL A 202 -13.74 7.36 13.41
N LEU A 203 -13.42 6.41 12.53
CA LEU A 203 -14.15 5.15 12.45
C LEU A 203 -13.72 4.20 13.58
N TYR A 204 -14.65 3.40 14.09
CA TYR A 204 -14.31 2.39 15.08
C TYR A 204 -13.80 1.12 14.37
N GLY A 205 -12.56 0.73 14.68
CA GLY A 205 -11.89 -0.45 14.13
C GLY A 205 -12.04 -1.72 14.99
N GLY A 206 -12.81 -1.65 16.07
CA GLY A 206 -12.98 -2.76 17.02
C GLY A 206 -11.94 -2.73 18.15
N PHE A 207 -11.73 -3.88 18.79
CA PHE A 207 -10.77 -4.03 19.88
C PHE A 207 -9.51 -4.79 19.44
N VAL A 208 -8.41 -4.54 20.15
CA VAL A 208 -7.10 -5.16 19.93
C VAL A 208 -6.66 -5.92 21.18
N GLU A 209 -6.32 -7.19 21.01
CA GLU A 209 -5.95 -8.10 22.08
C GLU A 209 -4.99 -9.16 21.55
N ALA A 210 -3.73 -9.08 21.97
CA ALA A 210 -2.73 -10.05 21.53
C ALA A 210 -3.00 -11.45 22.11
N GLY A 211 -2.88 -12.47 21.27
CA GLY A 211 -3.08 -13.88 21.60
C GLY A 211 -4.52 -14.36 21.64
N SER A 212 -5.51 -13.52 21.28
CA SER A 212 -6.93 -13.90 21.22
C SER A 212 -7.39 -13.97 19.76
N TYR A 213 -7.50 -15.19 19.23
CA TYR A 213 -8.16 -15.42 17.94
C TYR A 213 -9.67 -15.44 18.12
N ARG A 214 -10.38 -14.79 17.19
CA ARG A 214 -11.84 -14.66 17.20
C ARG A 214 -12.37 -14.82 15.79
N GLU A 215 -13.63 -15.17 15.67
CA GLU A 215 -14.28 -15.19 14.36
C GLU A 215 -14.47 -13.77 13.82
N ILE A 216 -14.35 -13.59 12.50
CA ILE A 216 -14.50 -12.27 11.84
C ILE A 216 -15.83 -11.59 12.20
N SER A 217 -16.90 -12.37 12.36
CA SER A 217 -18.25 -11.88 12.67
C SER A 217 -18.31 -11.14 14.02
N GLU A 218 -17.47 -11.49 15.00
CA GLU A 218 -17.48 -10.86 16.34
C GLU A 218 -17.04 -9.39 16.33
N PHE A 219 -16.44 -8.90 15.24
CA PHE A 219 -15.95 -7.52 15.14
C PHE A 219 -16.98 -6.53 14.60
N ILE A 220 -18.15 -7.00 14.15
CA ILE A 220 -19.11 -6.20 13.37
C ILE A 220 -20.26 -5.66 14.26
N ASP A 221 -20.58 -6.31 15.37
CA ASP A 221 -21.85 -6.09 16.10
C ASP A 221 -21.82 -5.04 17.23
N VAL A 222 -20.75 -4.26 17.38
CA VAL A 222 -20.69 -3.19 18.40
C VAL A 222 -21.05 -1.85 17.75
N PRO A 223 -22.14 -1.17 18.17
CA PRO A 223 -22.48 0.14 17.64
C PRO A 223 -21.31 1.11 17.91
N PRO A 224 -20.74 1.73 16.87
CA PRO A 224 -19.56 2.56 17.02
C PRO A 224 -19.90 3.84 17.79
N GLU A 225 -19.08 4.17 18.79
CA GLU A 225 -19.10 5.50 19.38
C GLU A 225 -18.58 6.50 18.33
N ASP A 226 -19.35 7.53 18.02
CA ASP A 226 -18.91 8.56 17.08
C ASP A 226 -17.88 9.48 17.76
N ILE A 227 -16.63 9.36 17.33
CA ILE A 227 -15.53 10.17 17.80
C ILE A 227 -15.17 11.17 16.71
N PHE A 228 -15.04 12.44 17.08
CA PHE A 228 -14.59 13.50 16.19
C PHE A 228 -13.26 14.04 16.71
N LEU A 229 -12.22 13.98 15.87
CA LEU A 229 -10.91 14.52 16.17
C LEU A 229 -10.48 15.47 15.05
N PRO A 230 -9.55 16.39 15.32
CA PRO A 230 -8.83 17.08 14.24
C PRO A 230 -8.25 16.05 13.27
N PRO A 231 -8.18 16.36 11.95
CA PRO A 231 -7.49 15.50 11.01
C PRO A 231 -6.01 15.35 11.40
N ASP A 232 -5.38 14.26 10.97
CA ASP A 232 -3.94 14.13 11.13
C ASP A 232 -3.22 15.24 10.37
N SER A 233 -2.24 15.88 11.01
CA SER A 233 -1.53 17.03 10.45
C SER A 233 -0.72 16.71 9.20
N GLU A 234 -0.22 15.47 9.10
CA GLU A 234 0.63 14.99 8.02
C GLU A 234 -0.20 14.35 6.90
N TYR A 235 -1.28 13.65 7.26
CA TYR A 235 -2.18 12.97 6.33
C TYR A 235 -3.66 13.36 6.51
N PRO A 236 -4.06 14.62 6.21
CA PRO A 236 -5.42 15.10 6.52
C PRO A 236 -6.55 14.40 5.76
N ARG A 237 -6.23 13.75 4.64
CA ARG A 237 -7.19 13.04 3.78
C ARG A 237 -7.30 11.55 4.08
N VAL A 238 -6.46 11.02 4.96
CA VAL A 238 -6.45 9.59 5.30
C VAL A 238 -7.43 9.37 6.43
N GLN A 239 -8.22 8.30 6.31
CA GLN A 239 -9.23 7.95 7.31
C GLN A 239 -8.56 7.63 8.64
N GLN A 240 -9.02 8.29 9.71
CA GLN A 240 -8.63 7.96 11.07
C GLN A 240 -9.52 6.82 11.60
N VAL A 241 -8.91 5.87 12.28
CA VAL A 241 -9.57 4.69 12.86
C VAL A 241 -9.15 4.54 14.31
N ALA A 242 -10.08 4.24 15.21
CA ALA A 242 -9.86 4.05 16.63
C ALA A 242 -10.00 2.58 17.03
N PHE A 243 -9.09 2.09 17.88
CA PHE A 243 -9.10 0.72 18.39
C PHE A 243 -9.05 0.70 19.92
N ASP A 244 -9.91 -0.11 20.53
CA ASP A 244 -9.94 -0.29 21.99
C ASP A 244 -8.95 -1.37 22.45
N VAL A 245 -8.02 -0.99 23.32
CA VAL A 245 -6.97 -1.89 23.80
C VAL A 245 -7.48 -2.72 24.97
N ARG A 246 -7.52 -4.05 24.83
CA ARG A 246 -7.93 -4.97 25.90
C ARG A 246 -6.77 -5.69 26.58
N GLY A 247 -5.61 -5.76 25.92
CA GLY A 247 -4.41 -6.44 26.42
C GLY A 247 -3.31 -5.52 26.94
N ASP A 248 -2.26 -6.12 27.48
CA ASP A 248 -1.05 -5.49 28.06
C ASP A 248 0.20 -5.73 27.19
N SER A 249 0.01 -6.13 25.92
CA SER A 249 1.11 -6.49 25.01
C SER A 249 2.06 -5.33 24.64
N MET A 250 1.67 -4.10 24.98
CA MET A 250 2.41 -2.86 24.70
C MET A 250 2.61 -1.98 25.96
N ASN A 251 2.48 -2.57 27.16
CA ASN A 251 2.57 -1.83 28.43
C ASN A 251 4.00 -1.33 28.80
N ALA A 252 5.03 -1.82 28.12
CA ALA A 252 6.43 -1.42 28.29
C ALA A 252 6.94 -0.56 27.12
N LEU A 253 6.06 -0.13 26.22
CA LEU A 253 6.43 0.73 25.11
C LEU A 253 6.97 2.08 25.62
N THR A 254 8.08 2.52 25.05
CA THR A 254 8.72 3.82 25.32
C THR A 254 8.58 4.71 24.08
N PRO A 255 8.34 6.03 24.21
CA PRO A 255 8.24 6.80 25.45
C PRO A 255 6.88 6.71 26.16
N ARG A 256 5.82 6.30 25.45
CA ARG A 256 4.48 6.21 26.02
C ARG A 256 4.00 4.75 26.00
N PRO A 257 3.72 4.14 27.16
CA PRO A 257 3.14 2.81 27.22
C PRO A 257 1.69 2.85 26.72
N ILE A 258 1.25 1.73 26.12
CA ILE A 258 -0.15 1.53 25.75
C ILE A 258 -0.72 0.51 26.71
N LEU A 259 -1.68 0.95 27.51
CA LEU A 259 -2.28 0.19 28.59
C LEU A 259 -3.65 -0.36 28.19
N ARG A 260 -4.11 -1.36 28.95
CA ARG A 260 -5.48 -1.86 28.82
C ARG A 260 -6.46 -0.74 29.16
N GLY A 261 -7.49 -0.58 28.34
CA GLY A 261 -8.49 0.48 28.44
C GLY A 261 -8.16 1.72 27.62
N ASP A 262 -6.93 1.83 27.10
CA ASP A 262 -6.58 2.90 26.18
C ASP A 262 -7.29 2.71 24.83
N ARG A 263 -7.48 3.83 24.14
CA ARG A 263 -7.96 3.88 22.77
C ARG A 263 -6.87 4.40 21.86
N VAL A 264 -6.42 3.58 20.92
CA VAL A 264 -5.39 3.96 19.94
C VAL A 264 -6.07 4.58 18.73
N VAL A 265 -5.69 5.80 18.38
CA VAL A 265 -6.11 6.46 17.14
C VAL A 265 -4.99 6.27 16.12
N ALA A 266 -5.37 5.73 14.97
CA ALA A 266 -4.46 5.32 13.93
C ALA A 266 -4.95 5.79 12.56
N LEU A 267 -4.05 5.85 11.59
CA LEU A 267 -4.38 6.08 10.19
C LEU A 267 -4.60 4.73 9.51
N ASP A 268 -5.68 4.63 8.75
CA ASP A 268 -5.90 3.48 7.87
C ASP A 268 -4.71 3.30 6.93
N PHE A 269 -4.11 2.10 6.95
CA PHE A 269 -2.87 1.85 6.24
C PHE A 269 -3.12 1.72 4.73
N GLU A 270 -4.27 1.18 4.33
CA GLU A 270 -4.66 1.09 2.92
C GLU A 270 -4.83 2.49 2.31
N GLY A 271 -5.50 3.39 3.04
CA GLY A 271 -5.64 4.80 2.68
C GLY A 271 -4.31 5.57 2.52
N LEU A 272 -3.19 5.08 3.06
CA LEU A 272 -1.88 5.69 2.83
C LEU A 272 -1.36 5.45 1.40
N HIS A 273 -1.86 4.44 0.67
CA HIS A 273 -1.48 4.14 -0.73
C HIS A 273 0.05 4.10 -0.96
N GLY A 274 0.80 3.50 -0.04
CA GLY A 274 2.26 3.40 -0.13
C GLY A 274 3.04 4.71 0.04
N ARG A 275 2.38 5.80 0.46
CA ARG A 275 3.04 7.09 0.75
C ARG A 275 3.97 7.06 1.97
N VAL A 276 3.89 5.99 2.77
CA VAL A 276 4.73 5.77 3.95
C VAL A 276 5.52 4.51 3.74
N ALA A 277 6.85 4.64 3.79
CA ALA A 277 7.73 3.48 3.85
C ALA A 277 7.68 2.88 5.25
N LEU A 278 7.62 1.55 5.33
CA LEU A 278 7.74 0.84 6.60
C LEU A 278 9.13 1.09 7.17
N HIS A 279 9.20 1.49 8.44
CA HIS A 279 10.44 1.72 9.14
C HIS A 279 10.41 1.17 10.56
N THR A 280 11.59 0.85 11.09
CA THR A 280 11.75 0.39 12.46
C THR A 280 11.25 1.45 13.45
N GLY A 281 10.59 0.98 14.50
CA GLY A 281 10.00 1.80 15.56
C GLY A 281 8.54 2.17 15.34
N MET A 282 7.96 1.96 14.15
CA MET A 282 6.55 2.22 13.89
C MET A 282 5.65 1.36 14.80
N VAL A 283 4.64 1.97 15.41
CA VAL A 283 3.62 1.23 16.16
C VAL A 283 2.43 0.99 15.25
N VAL A 284 2.08 -0.26 15.02
CA VAL A 284 1.08 -0.66 14.04
C VAL A 284 0.05 -1.59 14.65
N ILE A 285 -1.16 -1.54 14.10
CA ILE A 285 -2.21 -2.51 14.35
C ILE A 285 -2.08 -3.57 13.27
N VAL A 286 -1.81 -4.80 13.70
CA VAL A 286 -1.68 -5.96 12.81
C VAL A 286 -2.87 -6.90 12.98
N GLN A 287 -3.31 -7.46 11.87
CA GLN A 287 -4.24 -8.57 11.82
C GLN A 287 -3.49 -9.83 11.38
N GLN A 288 -3.56 -10.88 12.18
CA GLN A 288 -3.15 -12.21 11.76
C GLN A 288 -4.39 -13.04 11.49
N SER A 289 -4.49 -13.65 10.32
CA SER A 289 -5.51 -14.65 10.03
C SER A 289 -4.91 -16.06 10.03
N ARG A 290 -5.72 -17.04 10.45
CA ARG A 290 -5.42 -18.46 10.38
C ARG A 290 -6.60 -19.19 9.74
N GLU A 291 -6.35 -20.43 9.34
CA GLU A 291 -7.40 -21.32 8.81
C GLU A 291 -8.17 -20.71 7.62
N GLY A 292 -7.47 -20.01 6.72
CA GLY A 292 -8.10 -19.41 5.54
C GLY A 292 -8.97 -18.17 5.84
N GLY A 293 -8.78 -17.51 6.98
CA GLY A 293 -9.45 -16.26 7.31
C GLY A 293 -10.55 -16.38 8.36
N HIS A 294 -10.94 -17.59 8.77
CA HIS A 294 -12.02 -17.79 9.74
C HIS A 294 -11.68 -17.26 11.13
N LEU A 295 -10.42 -17.45 11.54
CA LEU A 295 -9.91 -16.96 12.82
C LEU A 295 -8.97 -15.79 12.58
N VAL A 296 -9.32 -14.64 13.16
CA VAL A 296 -8.50 -13.43 13.11
C VAL A 296 -8.09 -12.98 14.51
N GLU A 297 -6.85 -12.56 14.64
CA GLU A 297 -6.32 -11.86 15.81
C GLU A 297 -5.95 -10.45 15.37
N ARG A 298 -6.42 -9.43 16.11
CA ARG A 298 -5.94 -8.05 15.95
C ARG A 298 -5.10 -7.67 17.17
N SER A 299 -3.88 -7.20 16.94
CA SER A 299 -3.00 -6.79 18.04
C SER A 299 -2.17 -5.56 17.68
N VAL A 300 -1.74 -4.83 18.71
CA VAL A 300 -0.78 -3.72 18.57
C VAL A 300 0.63 -4.26 18.74
N LYS A 301 1.55 -3.84 17.88
CA LYS A 301 2.96 -4.25 17.88
C LYS A 301 3.85 -3.09 17.45
N GLN A 302 5.12 -3.13 17.85
CA GLN A 302 6.15 -2.27 17.28
C GLN A 302 6.86 -3.01 16.14
N LEU A 303 6.97 -2.37 14.99
CA LEU A 303 7.63 -2.89 13.81
C LEU A 303 9.15 -2.73 13.92
N GLU A 304 9.87 -3.79 13.57
CA GLU A 304 11.28 -3.78 13.25
C GLU A 304 11.45 -4.29 11.82
N VAL A 305 12.10 -3.49 10.99
CA VAL A 305 12.37 -3.82 9.59
C VAL A 305 13.81 -4.29 9.49
N TYR A 306 13.97 -5.52 9.01
CA TYR A 306 15.26 -6.13 8.66
C TYR A 306 15.35 -6.28 7.14
N GLU A 307 16.53 -6.64 6.64
CA GLU A 307 16.76 -6.83 5.20
C GLU A 307 15.94 -8.00 4.63
N ASP A 308 15.80 -9.07 5.41
CA ASP A 308 15.20 -10.35 5.01
C ASP A 308 13.79 -10.57 5.57
N ARG A 309 13.38 -9.82 6.60
CA ARG A 309 12.07 -10.00 7.27
C ARG A 309 11.54 -8.74 7.95
N TYR A 310 10.26 -8.76 8.27
CA TYR A 310 9.60 -7.86 9.19
C TYR A 310 9.36 -8.57 10.52
N GLU A 311 9.65 -7.91 11.63
CA GLU A 311 9.34 -8.42 12.96
C GLU A 311 8.38 -7.47 13.69
N PHE A 312 7.27 -8.01 14.15
CA PHE A 312 6.28 -7.27 14.94
C PHE A 312 6.44 -7.65 16.40
N HIS A 313 7.12 -6.78 17.14
CA HIS A 313 7.48 -7.01 18.54
C HIS A 313 6.39 -6.53 19.50
N PRO A 314 5.94 -7.36 20.44
CA PRO A 314 5.27 -6.86 21.63
C PRO A 314 6.28 -6.09 22.48
N ARG A 315 5.86 -4.97 23.07
CA ARG A 315 6.63 -4.26 24.09
C ARG A 315 5.91 -4.41 25.41
N SER A 316 5.98 -5.63 25.94
CA SER A 316 5.33 -6.00 27.19
C SER A 316 6.36 -6.38 28.25
N THR A 317 6.02 -6.14 29.51
CA THR A 317 6.70 -6.76 30.66
C THR A 317 6.39 -8.25 30.78
N VAL A 318 5.36 -8.76 30.08
CA VAL A 318 4.98 -10.16 30.13
C VAL A 318 5.63 -10.97 29.00
N SER A 319 6.39 -12.01 29.37
CA SER A 319 7.15 -12.85 28.42
C SER A 319 6.30 -13.79 27.56
N ARG A 320 5.00 -13.93 27.84
CA ARG A 320 4.08 -14.78 27.06
C ARG A 320 3.92 -14.31 25.60
N TYR A 321 4.11 -13.01 25.36
CA TYR A 321 3.97 -12.44 24.04
C TYR A 321 5.25 -12.64 23.24
N LYS A 322 5.11 -13.34 22.11
CA LYS A 322 6.21 -13.58 21.18
C LYS A 322 6.12 -12.63 19.98
N PRO A 323 7.26 -12.18 19.42
CA PRO A 323 7.28 -11.45 18.16
C PRO A 323 6.67 -12.27 17.02
N ILE A 324 6.00 -11.59 16.10
CA ILE A 324 5.55 -12.18 14.84
C ILE A 324 6.61 -11.87 13.79
N VAL A 325 7.18 -12.90 13.19
CA VAL A 325 8.23 -12.77 12.18
C VAL A 325 7.63 -13.09 10.82
N VAL A 326 7.74 -12.17 9.87
CA VAL A 326 7.21 -12.29 8.51
C VAL A 326 8.38 -12.13 7.54
N PRO A 327 8.84 -13.21 6.89
CA PRO A 327 9.86 -13.12 5.85
C PRO A 327 9.42 -12.21 4.69
N HIS A 328 10.36 -11.54 4.03
CA HIS A 328 10.10 -10.86 2.75
C HIS A 328 9.88 -11.85 1.60
N SER A 329 10.28 -13.10 1.79
CA SER A 329 10.13 -14.20 0.83
C SER A 329 8.65 -14.55 0.60
N MET A 330 8.33 -14.89 -0.66
CA MET A 330 7.01 -15.37 -1.09
C MET A 330 6.77 -16.86 -0.80
N GLU A 331 7.74 -17.57 -0.21
CA GLU A 331 7.71 -19.03 -0.02
C GLU A 331 7.49 -19.47 1.45
N ALA A 332 7.01 -18.57 2.33
CA ALA A 332 6.80 -18.89 3.74
C ALA A 332 5.51 -19.70 3.97
N ASP A 333 5.68 -21.01 4.23
CA ASP A 333 4.61 -21.98 4.49
C ASP A 333 4.34 -22.13 6.00
N ASP A 334 3.57 -21.23 6.57
CA ASP A 334 3.05 -21.35 7.94
C ASP A 334 1.52 -21.17 8.04
N GLY A 335 0.82 -21.00 6.90
CA GLY A 335 -0.64 -20.89 6.82
C GLY A 335 -1.22 -19.65 7.51
N ARG A 336 -0.36 -18.67 7.81
CA ARG A 336 -0.68 -17.44 8.52
C ARG A 336 -0.53 -16.26 7.58
N GLU A 337 -1.60 -15.49 7.39
CA GLU A 337 -1.49 -14.18 6.72
C GLU A 337 -1.39 -13.11 7.79
N VAL A 338 -0.42 -12.20 7.63
CA VAL A 338 -0.24 -11.03 8.50
C VAL A 338 -0.44 -9.78 7.65
N ARG A 339 -1.36 -8.92 8.08
CA ARG A 339 -1.69 -7.66 7.42
C ARG A 339 -1.57 -6.50 8.40
N ILE A 340 -0.99 -5.39 7.95
CA ILE A 340 -1.04 -4.12 8.68
C ILE A 340 -2.37 -3.45 8.36
N LEU A 341 -3.19 -3.22 9.39
CA LEU A 341 -4.48 -2.54 9.23
C LEU A 341 -4.32 -1.02 9.35
N ALA A 342 -3.55 -0.57 10.35
CA ALA A 342 -3.45 0.85 10.66
C ALA A 342 -2.13 1.22 11.33
N TRP A 343 -1.71 2.46 11.16
CA TRP A 343 -0.52 3.04 11.79
C TRP A 343 -0.90 3.95 12.95
N ALA A 344 -0.48 3.61 14.17
CA ALA A 344 -0.82 4.35 15.37
C ALA A 344 -0.18 5.75 15.39
N ARG A 345 -1.00 6.76 15.71
CA ARG A 345 -0.58 8.17 15.79
C ARG A 345 -0.71 8.74 17.20
N SER A 346 -1.79 8.40 17.90
CA SER A 346 -2.01 8.86 19.27
C SER A 346 -2.74 7.83 20.12
N VAL A 347 -2.64 8.02 21.44
CA VAL A 347 -3.29 7.16 22.45
C VAL A 347 -4.15 8.06 23.31
N LEU A 348 -5.44 7.76 23.36
CA LEU A 348 -6.44 8.42 24.19
C LEU A 348 -6.68 7.55 25.42
N ASN A 349 -6.63 8.16 26.60
CA ASN A 349 -6.96 7.47 27.85
C ASN A 349 -8.41 7.79 28.19
N LYS A 350 -9.20 6.76 28.53
CA LYS A 350 -10.53 6.95 29.11
C LYS A 350 -10.36 6.93 30.64
N LEU A 351 -10.59 8.08 31.27
CA LEU A 351 -10.51 8.24 32.73
C LEU A 351 -11.76 7.68 33.43
#